data_AF-A0A957RK30-F1
#
_entry.id   AF-A0A957RK30-F1
#
_cell.length_a   1.000
_cell.length_b   1.000
_cell.length_c   1.000
_cell.angle_alpha   90.00
_cell.angle_beta   90.00
_cell.angle_gamma   90.00
#
_symmetry.space_group_name_H-M   'P 1'
#
loop_
_entity.id
_entity.type
_entity.pdbx_description
1 polymer ?
#
loop_
_entity_poly.entity_id
_entity_poly.type
_entity_poly.pdbx_seq_one_letter_code
_entity_poly.pdbx_strand_id
1 'polypeptide(L)'
;TPSPQWIEDFIGGGQRTGLPAPAGSVARERVVAGLSTIFAIAAWILLDIGAVGLAAPALLTAALVAGNLGYLADRYRRKPDVRARRAVRARLADVERGLKAADRTLTRAEQERAYIQHIYDEQVARLDRVLARVRKDEQAAYDRLGNQRQARLDDVQVRAQRDRQAETEIIARIQADFRRRIAQVDQQLATLHQAEADERKHLLQQRRTQFVADFLKRHKIDKALIAGVGPGVKERLKARGIERVLDITPERLAKVPGVGDARAEVLLNWRKQVEALAWQGAPTRLDRKDDGDVRRRFERLAGNLSKERKKLERKLDKRVSSTRDSYAQRARKAAEREKSIEERHRAKVAEVQAHFREKTRQVRVERQELDRQAAYFLAQVDRQAGQLKQDHAQLVWSQKSLASQLDRADAVDFPSYVRRVVVPL
;
A
#
# COMPACT_ATOMS: atom_id res chain seq x y z
N THR A 1 29.97 35.55 -24.87
CA THR A 1 29.52 35.52 -26.28
C THR A 1 30.54 36.28 -27.10
N PRO A 2 31.27 35.61 -27.99
CA PRO A 2 32.27 36.28 -28.82
C PRO A 2 31.55 37.14 -29.86
N SER A 3 31.95 38.40 -29.94
CA SER A 3 31.53 39.35 -30.96
C SER A 3 31.93 38.83 -32.35
N PRO A 4 31.06 38.86 -33.37
CA PRO A 4 31.45 38.44 -34.71
C PRO A 4 32.50 39.39 -35.29
N GLN A 5 33.68 38.85 -35.61
CA GLN A 5 34.86 39.57 -36.15
C GLN A 5 34.67 40.16 -37.56
N TRP A 6 33.50 40.07 -38.18
CA TRP A 6 33.24 40.67 -39.50
C TRP A 6 32.85 42.17 -39.44
N ILE A 7 32.75 42.74 -38.23
CA ILE A 7 32.30 44.13 -38.03
C ILE A 7 33.47 45.15 -38.12
N GLU A 8 34.73 44.74 -37.97
CA GLU A 8 35.86 45.70 -37.96
C GLU A 8 36.57 45.87 -39.33
N ASP A 9 36.46 44.91 -40.26
CA ASP A 9 37.16 45.01 -41.56
C ASP A 9 36.49 45.92 -42.60
N PHE A 10 35.29 46.44 -42.35
CA PHE A 10 34.60 47.38 -43.26
C PHE A 10 34.64 48.86 -42.82
N ILE A 11 35.34 49.18 -41.73
CA ILE A 11 35.42 50.57 -41.20
C ILE A 11 36.63 51.35 -41.77
N GLY A 12 37.57 50.70 -42.46
CA GLY A 12 38.78 51.35 -42.98
C GLY A 12 38.95 51.24 -44.50
N GLY A 13 38.18 51.98 -45.30
CA GLY A 13 38.42 51.96 -46.76
C GLY A 13 37.54 52.81 -47.68
N GLY A 14 36.71 53.71 -47.14
CA GLY A 14 35.94 54.64 -47.96
C GLY A 14 36.86 55.70 -48.55
N GLN A 15 37.29 55.51 -49.81
CA GLN A 15 37.91 56.54 -50.64
C GLN A 15 37.18 57.88 -50.42
N ARG A 16 37.91 58.89 -49.93
CA ARG A 16 37.49 60.28 -49.93
C ARG A 16 37.42 60.75 -51.38
N THR A 17 36.34 60.44 -52.08
CA THR A 17 35.96 61.20 -53.27
C THR A 17 35.51 62.56 -52.77
N GLY A 18 36.44 63.52 -52.78
CA GLY A 18 36.13 64.92 -52.59
C GLY A 18 35.01 65.28 -53.57
N LEU A 19 33.84 65.62 -53.02
CA LEU A 19 32.77 66.22 -53.80
C LEU A 19 33.36 67.44 -54.52
N PRO A 20 33.18 67.58 -55.85
CA PRO A 20 33.60 68.79 -56.54
C PRO A 20 32.95 69.99 -55.84
N ALA A 21 33.76 70.99 -55.50
CA ALA A 21 33.28 72.27 -55.00
C ALA A 21 32.13 72.75 -55.91
N PRO A 22 31.04 73.32 -55.38
CA PRO A 22 29.90 73.74 -56.18
C PRO A 22 30.30 74.94 -57.06
N ALA A 23 30.93 74.68 -58.19
CA ALA A 23 31.21 75.64 -59.25
C ALA A 23 29.94 75.85 -60.10
N GLY A 24 28.82 76.11 -59.45
CA GLY A 24 27.63 76.65 -60.10
C GLY A 24 27.69 78.16 -60.01
N SER A 25 28.10 78.83 -61.09
CA SER A 25 28.13 80.30 -61.11
C SER A 25 26.72 80.84 -60.86
N VAL A 26 26.54 81.49 -59.71
CA VAL A 26 25.28 82.15 -59.30
C VAL A 26 25.01 83.42 -60.15
N ALA A 27 25.87 83.68 -61.14
CA ALA A 27 25.87 84.86 -61.98
C ALA A 27 24.54 85.02 -62.74
N ARG A 28 23.97 83.94 -63.28
CA ARG A 28 22.67 84.03 -63.98
C ARG A 28 21.51 84.33 -63.03
N GLU A 29 21.49 83.79 -61.82
CA GLU A 29 20.46 84.12 -60.81
C GLU A 29 20.55 85.58 -60.40
N ARG A 30 21.76 86.10 -60.22
CA ARG A 30 22.02 87.50 -59.86
C ARG A 30 21.61 88.47 -60.96
N VAL A 31 21.84 88.13 -62.23
CA VAL A 31 21.40 88.94 -63.37
C VAL A 31 19.87 89.02 -63.42
N VAL A 32 19.16 87.91 -63.22
CA VAL A 32 17.68 87.93 -63.20
C VAL A 32 17.14 88.71 -62.00
N ALA A 33 17.72 88.54 -60.80
CA ALA A 33 17.35 89.30 -59.61
C ALA A 33 17.68 90.80 -59.72
N GLY A 34 18.79 91.15 -60.37
CA GLY A 34 19.21 92.53 -60.62
C GLY A 34 18.39 93.24 -61.71
N LEU A 35 18.03 92.53 -62.79
CA LEU A 35 17.18 93.08 -63.86
C LEU A 35 15.75 93.35 -63.35
N SER A 36 15.24 92.50 -62.47
CA SER A 36 13.90 92.66 -61.88
C SER A 36 13.84 93.77 -60.83
N THR A 37 14.91 94.04 -60.07
CA THR A 37 14.98 95.26 -59.22
C THR A 37 15.09 96.52 -60.06
N ILE A 38 15.85 96.52 -61.15
CA ILE A 38 15.89 97.66 -62.10
C ILE A 38 14.51 97.88 -62.73
N PHE A 39 13.81 96.81 -63.12
CA PHE A 39 12.45 96.90 -63.67
C PHE A 39 11.43 97.39 -62.63
N ALA A 40 11.57 96.97 -61.37
CA ALA A 40 10.77 97.50 -60.26
C ALA A 40 11.01 99.00 -60.04
N ILE A 41 12.27 99.44 -60.01
CA ILE A 41 12.64 100.86 -59.86
C ILE A 41 12.13 101.66 -61.06
N ALA A 42 12.29 101.16 -62.29
CA ALA A 42 11.77 101.79 -63.50
C ALA A 42 10.24 101.86 -63.52
N ALA A 43 9.54 100.82 -63.06
CA ALA A 43 8.08 100.82 -62.94
C ALA A 43 7.61 101.84 -61.90
N TRP A 44 8.30 101.98 -60.76
CA TRP A 44 8.02 103.05 -59.80
C TRP A 44 8.25 104.43 -60.42
N ILE A 45 9.36 104.65 -61.14
CA ILE A 45 9.65 105.95 -61.80
C ILE A 45 8.65 106.27 -62.93
N LEU A 46 8.25 105.29 -63.74
CA LEU A 46 7.33 105.49 -64.88
C LEU A 46 5.86 105.66 -64.45
N LEU A 47 5.43 104.95 -63.41
CA LEU A 47 4.05 105.04 -62.90
C LEU A 47 3.84 106.25 -61.98
N ASP A 48 4.89 106.82 -61.38
CA ASP A 48 4.81 108.08 -60.61
C ASP A 48 4.49 109.29 -61.53
N ILE A 49 4.81 109.18 -62.83
CA ILE A 49 4.58 110.24 -63.82
C ILE A 49 3.14 110.23 -64.37
N GLY A 50 2.39 109.14 -64.19
CA GLY A 50 1.03 109.00 -64.72
C GLY A 50 0.06 108.49 -63.67
N ALA A 51 -0.65 109.40 -63.00
CA ALA A 51 -1.90 109.33 -62.20
C ALA A 51 -2.55 107.96 -61.80
N VAL A 52 -1.79 106.88 -61.69
CA VAL A 52 -2.23 105.56 -61.24
C VAL A 52 -1.63 105.41 -59.85
N GLY A 53 -2.46 105.58 -58.82
CA GLY A 53 -2.01 105.66 -57.42
C GLY A 53 -1.09 104.51 -56.99
N LEU A 54 -0.36 104.75 -55.89
CA LEU A 54 0.69 103.90 -55.30
C LEU A 54 0.39 102.38 -55.25
N ALA A 55 -0.88 101.97 -55.33
CA ALA A 55 -1.31 100.59 -55.41
C ALA A 55 -0.77 99.83 -56.65
N ALA A 56 -0.67 100.47 -57.83
CA ALA A 56 -0.23 99.79 -59.05
C ALA A 56 1.27 99.41 -59.04
N PRO A 57 2.22 100.32 -58.78
CA PRO A 57 3.63 99.94 -58.66
C PRO A 57 3.89 99.03 -57.44
N ALA A 58 3.13 99.17 -56.34
CA ALA A 58 3.22 98.26 -55.20
C ALA A 58 2.79 96.81 -55.57
N LEU A 59 1.66 96.62 -56.26
CA LEU A 59 1.24 95.29 -56.74
C LEU A 59 2.22 94.70 -57.74
N LEU A 60 2.80 95.52 -58.62
CA LEU A 60 3.78 95.08 -59.61
C LEU A 60 5.10 94.66 -58.95
N THR A 61 5.57 95.39 -57.94
CA THR A 61 6.71 94.95 -57.12
C THR A 61 6.43 93.71 -56.29
N ALA A 62 5.24 93.58 -55.69
CA ALA A 62 4.86 92.35 -54.99
C ALA A 62 4.80 91.14 -55.94
N ALA A 63 4.26 91.32 -57.15
CA ALA A 63 4.24 90.29 -58.19
C ALA A 63 5.65 89.92 -58.67
N LEU A 64 6.56 90.90 -58.84
CA LEU A 64 7.96 90.65 -59.18
C LEU A 64 8.71 89.94 -58.05
N VAL A 65 8.49 90.30 -56.79
CA VAL A 65 9.09 89.63 -55.63
C VAL A 65 8.57 88.19 -55.51
N ALA A 66 7.25 87.98 -55.65
CA ALA A 66 6.66 86.64 -55.66
C ALA A 66 7.16 85.80 -56.85
N GLY A 67 7.28 86.41 -58.03
CA GLY A 67 7.82 85.78 -59.24
C GLY A 67 9.30 85.42 -59.10
N ASN A 68 10.13 86.30 -58.54
CA ASN A 68 11.53 86.04 -58.24
C ASN A 68 11.70 84.98 -57.16
N LEU A 69 10.94 85.05 -56.06
CA LEU A 69 10.94 84.02 -55.03
C LEU A 69 10.49 82.67 -55.60
N GLY A 70 9.50 82.67 -56.50
CA GLY A 70 9.06 81.50 -57.25
C GLY A 70 10.14 80.94 -58.18
N TYR A 71 10.83 81.79 -58.94
CA TYR A 71 11.94 81.43 -59.83
C TYR A 71 13.15 80.90 -59.03
N LEU A 72 13.52 81.56 -57.94
CA LEU A 72 14.58 81.13 -57.03
C LEU A 72 14.21 79.83 -56.32
N ALA A 73 12.95 79.65 -55.92
CA ALA A 73 12.45 78.40 -55.37
C ALA A 73 12.46 77.26 -56.40
N ASP A 74 12.03 77.51 -57.64
CA ASP A 74 12.09 76.51 -58.72
C ASP A 74 13.53 76.14 -59.05
N ARG A 75 14.43 77.12 -59.18
CA ARG A 75 15.85 76.87 -59.46
C ARG A 75 16.56 76.19 -58.29
N TYR A 76 16.25 76.57 -57.05
CA TYR A 76 16.69 75.85 -55.84
C TYR A 76 16.22 74.40 -55.87
N ARG A 77 14.96 74.14 -56.26
CA ARG A 77 14.42 72.78 -56.43
C ARG A 77 15.05 72.01 -57.60
N ARG A 78 15.63 72.70 -58.59
CA ARG A 78 16.36 72.09 -59.71
C ARG A 78 17.84 71.85 -59.42
N LYS A 79 18.40 72.44 -58.36
CA LYS A 79 19.79 72.18 -57.98
C LYS A 79 20.00 70.69 -57.66
N PRO A 80 21.08 70.08 -58.18
CA PRO A 80 21.33 68.65 -57.97
C PRO A 80 21.41 68.31 -56.48
N ASP A 81 22.02 69.18 -55.66
CA ASP A 81 22.19 68.98 -54.21
C ASP A 81 20.86 68.96 -53.44
N VAL A 82 19.92 69.84 -53.80
CA VAL A 82 18.60 69.93 -53.16
C VAL A 82 17.71 68.76 -53.58
N ARG A 83 17.79 68.34 -54.85
CA ARG A 83 17.13 67.12 -55.34
C ARG A 83 17.68 65.88 -54.64
N ALA A 84 19.00 65.78 -54.49
CA ALA A 84 19.65 64.71 -53.74
C ALA A 84 19.16 64.68 -52.28
N ARG A 85 19.11 65.82 -51.59
CA ARG A 85 18.60 65.91 -50.20
C ARG A 85 17.12 65.55 -50.09
N ARG A 86 16.27 66.02 -51.00
CA ARG A 86 14.84 65.64 -51.03
C ARG A 86 14.66 64.15 -51.32
N ALA A 87 15.46 63.58 -52.21
CA ALA A 87 15.45 62.14 -52.48
C ALA A 87 15.89 61.34 -51.25
N VAL A 88 16.92 61.78 -50.52
CA VAL A 88 17.35 61.17 -49.25
C VAL A 88 16.25 61.28 -48.18
N ARG A 89 15.59 62.44 -48.02
CA ARG A 89 14.46 62.60 -47.09
C ARG A 89 13.27 61.71 -47.45
N ALA A 90 12.93 61.61 -48.73
CA ALA A 90 11.87 60.71 -49.19
C ALA A 90 12.20 59.26 -48.87
N ARG A 91 13.44 58.82 -49.17
CA ARG A 91 13.92 57.49 -48.80
C ARG A 91 13.92 57.25 -47.29
N LEU A 92 14.28 58.24 -46.49
CA LEU A 92 14.25 58.15 -45.02
C LEU A 92 12.81 57.99 -44.52
N ALA A 93 11.85 58.74 -45.05
CA ALA A 93 10.43 58.58 -44.72
C ALA A 93 9.86 57.22 -45.20
N ASP A 94 10.37 56.67 -46.30
CA ASP A 94 10.03 55.32 -46.76
C ASP A 94 10.59 54.26 -45.80
N VAL A 95 11.85 54.39 -45.39
CA VAL A 95 12.50 53.51 -44.40
C VAL A 95 11.79 53.59 -43.05
N GLU A 96 11.41 54.78 -42.57
CA GLU A 96 10.66 54.94 -41.31
C GLU A 96 9.27 54.29 -41.34
N ARG A 97 8.58 54.38 -42.48
CA ARG A 97 7.32 53.65 -42.68
C ARG A 97 7.55 52.14 -42.73
N GLY A 98 8.63 51.71 -43.38
CA GLY A 98 9.09 50.32 -43.38
C GLY A 98 9.37 49.80 -41.97
N LEU A 99 10.08 50.57 -41.14
CA LEU A 99 10.38 50.24 -39.75
C LEU A 99 9.11 50.08 -38.92
N LYS A 100 8.17 51.03 -38.99
CA LYS A 100 6.89 50.91 -38.28
C LYS A 100 6.06 49.71 -38.73
N ALA A 101 6.12 49.36 -40.02
CA ALA A 101 5.46 48.17 -40.53
C ALA A 101 6.14 46.89 -40.01
N ALA A 102 7.47 46.85 -40.01
CA ALA A 102 8.28 45.75 -39.49
C ALA A 102 8.10 45.55 -37.98
N ASP A 103 8.02 46.62 -37.19
CA ASP A 103 7.72 46.56 -35.76
C ASP A 103 6.35 45.92 -35.51
N ARG A 104 5.33 46.36 -36.25
CA ARG A 104 3.96 45.81 -36.12
C ARG A 104 3.91 44.33 -36.48
N THR A 105 4.61 43.90 -37.53
CA THR A 105 4.65 42.48 -37.89
C THR A 105 5.45 41.66 -36.88
N LEU A 106 6.53 42.22 -36.32
CA LEU A 106 7.30 41.58 -35.26
C LEU A 106 6.49 41.40 -33.98
N THR A 107 5.78 42.45 -33.52
CA THR A 107 4.89 42.34 -32.34
C THR A 107 3.78 41.30 -32.57
N ARG A 108 3.22 41.22 -33.78
CA ARG A 108 2.23 40.18 -34.12
C ARG A 108 2.84 38.78 -34.03
N ALA A 109 4.04 38.57 -34.59
CA ALA A 109 4.73 37.28 -34.49
C ALA A 109 5.04 36.90 -33.03
N GLU A 110 5.42 37.86 -32.19
CA GLU A 110 5.64 37.62 -30.76
C GLU A 110 4.34 37.29 -30.01
N GLN A 111 3.23 37.95 -30.35
CA GLN A 111 1.90 37.63 -29.82
C GLN A 111 1.43 36.24 -30.26
N GLU A 112 1.63 35.88 -31.53
CA GLU A 112 1.33 34.53 -32.04
C GLU A 112 2.14 33.46 -31.33
N ARG A 113 3.43 33.70 -31.10
CA ARG A 113 4.29 32.81 -30.30
C ARG A 113 3.77 32.64 -28.88
N ALA A 114 3.42 33.73 -28.20
CA ALA A 114 2.88 33.69 -26.85
C ALA A 114 1.53 32.94 -26.79
N TYR A 115 0.69 33.12 -27.81
CA TYR A 115 -0.60 32.42 -27.93
C TYR A 115 -0.42 30.91 -28.13
N ILE A 116 0.49 30.49 -29.02
CA ILE A 116 0.81 29.06 -29.22
C ILE A 116 1.35 28.44 -27.93
N GLN A 117 2.25 29.16 -27.23
CA GLN A 117 2.80 28.71 -25.95
C GLN A 117 1.71 28.53 -24.89
N HIS A 118 0.81 29.49 -24.76
CA HIS A 118 -0.30 29.42 -23.81
C HIS A 118 -1.20 28.20 -24.07
N ILE A 119 -1.59 27.96 -25.33
CA ILE A 119 -2.41 26.79 -25.68
C ILE A 119 -1.67 25.49 -25.34
N TYR A 120 -0.38 25.43 -25.67
CA TYR A 120 0.45 24.27 -25.35
C TYR A 120 0.50 24.02 -23.84
N ASP A 121 0.77 25.05 -23.03
CA ASP A 121 0.85 24.95 -21.57
C ASP A 121 -0.50 24.49 -20.98
N GLU A 122 -1.63 24.97 -21.52
CA GLU A 122 -2.97 24.54 -21.10
C GLU A 122 -3.22 23.05 -21.41
N GLN A 123 -2.84 22.58 -22.60
CA GLN A 123 -2.98 21.17 -22.97
C GLN A 123 -2.05 20.28 -22.14
N VAL A 124 -0.81 20.69 -21.87
CA VAL A 124 0.11 19.96 -20.98
C VAL A 124 -0.46 19.89 -19.57
N ALA A 125 -0.98 20.99 -19.04
CA ALA A 125 -1.61 21.01 -17.71
C ALA A 125 -2.84 20.08 -17.65
N ARG A 126 -3.61 19.97 -18.75
CA ARG A 126 -4.70 19.01 -18.86
C ARG A 126 -4.20 17.56 -18.82
N LEU A 127 -3.17 17.22 -19.59
CA LEU A 127 -2.59 15.87 -19.60
C LEU A 127 -1.97 15.52 -18.24
N ASP A 128 -1.33 16.46 -17.56
CA ASP A 128 -0.78 16.27 -16.22
C ASP A 128 -1.88 16.00 -15.18
N ARG A 129 -3.03 16.67 -15.26
CA ARG A 129 -4.20 16.35 -14.43
C ARG A 129 -4.72 14.94 -14.69
N VAL A 130 -4.73 14.50 -15.95
CA VAL A 130 -5.12 13.12 -16.30
C VAL A 130 -4.13 12.13 -15.69
N LEU A 131 -2.81 12.35 -15.83
CA LEU A 131 -1.78 11.50 -15.21
C LEU A 131 -1.92 11.45 -13.68
N ALA A 132 -2.16 12.59 -13.03
CA ALA A 132 -2.37 12.63 -11.59
C ALA A 132 -3.60 11.82 -11.16
N ARG A 133 -4.69 11.89 -11.94
CA ARG A 133 -5.89 11.08 -11.70
C ARG A 133 -5.65 9.59 -11.90
N VAL A 134 -4.94 9.22 -12.97
CA VAL A 134 -4.56 7.82 -13.25
C VAL A 134 -3.75 7.23 -12.09
N ARG A 135 -2.77 7.97 -11.57
CA ARG A 135 -1.98 7.55 -10.39
C ARG A 135 -2.82 7.41 -9.13
N LYS A 136 -3.74 8.35 -8.87
CA LYS A 136 -4.65 8.29 -7.72
C LYS A 136 -5.58 7.07 -7.81
N ASP A 137 -6.13 6.81 -9.00
CA ASP A 137 -7.00 5.66 -9.25
C ASP A 137 -6.22 4.34 -9.14
N GLU A 138 -4.96 4.31 -9.57
CA GLU A 138 -4.05 3.17 -9.39
C GLU A 138 -3.80 2.87 -7.91
N GLN A 139 -3.44 3.89 -7.12
CA GLN A 139 -3.25 3.73 -5.68
C GLN A 139 -4.51 3.23 -4.99
N ALA A 140 -5.67 3.83 -5.30
CA ALA A 140 -6.95 3.40 -4.76
C ALA A 140 -7.29 1.95 -5.15
N ALA A 141 -6.90 1.49 -6.34
CA ALA A 141 -7.07 0.10 -6.74
C ALA A 141 -6.16 -0.85 -5.93
N TYR A 142 -4.90 -0.48 -5.69
CA TYR A 142 -4.00 -1.25 -4.83
C TYR A 142 -4.52 -1.32 -3.39
N ASP A 143 -4.98 -0.21 -2.82
CA ASP A 143 -5.52 -0.18 -1.45
C ASP A 143 -6.76 -1.09 -1.33
N ARG A 144 -7.67 -1.06 -2.31
CA ARG A 144 -8.84 -1.96 -2.35
C ARG A 144 -8.43 -3.42 -2.41
N LEU A 145 -7.46 -3.77 -3.27
CA LEU A 145 -6.96 -5.14 -3.38
C LEU A 145 -6.23 -5.59 -2.12
N GLY A 146 -5.47 -4.69 -1.49
CA GLY A 146 -4.77 -4.91 -0.22
C GLY A 146 -5.74 -5.20 0.91
N ASN A 147 -6.77 -4.36 1.07
CA ASN A 147 -7.83 -4.53 2.07
C ASN A 147 -8.61 -5.83 1.85
N GLN A 148 -8.95 -6.17 0.59
CA GLN A 148 -9.61 -7.44 0.27
C GLN A 148 -8.72 -8.66 0.58
N ARG A 149 -7.41 -8.56 0.32
CA ARG A 149 -6.45 -9.61 0.69
C ARG A 149 -6.41 -9.77 2.20
N GLN A 150 -6.24 -8.68 2.94
CA GLN A 150 -6.12 -8.71 4.40
C GLN A 150 -7.38 -9.30 5.04
N ALA A 151 -8.58 -8.84 4.67
CA ALA A 151 -9.83 -9.37 5.20
C ALA A 151 -10.00 -10.89 4.95
N ARG A 152 -9.52 -11.39 3.81
CA ARG A 152 -9.55 -12.83 3.50
C ARG A 152 -8.52 -13.62 4.30
N LEU A 153 -7.32 -13.07 4.50
CA LEU A 153 -6.30 -13.69 5.35
C LEU A 153 -6.76 -13.75 6.81
N ASP A 154 -7.35 -12.66 7.30
CA ASP A 154 -7.89 -12.58 8.66
C ASP A 154 -9.00 -13.62 8.89
N ASP A 155 -9.94 -13.79 7.94
CA ASP A 155 -10.97 -14.83 8.03
C ASP A 155 -10.35 -16.24 8.11
N VAL A 156 -9.30 -16.53 7.32
CA VAL A 156 -8.62 -17.83 7.37
C VAL A 156 -7.87 -18.01 8.69
N GLN A 157 -7.18 -16.99 9.19
CA GLN A 157 -6.45 -17.03 10.45
C GLN A 157 -7.39 -17.22 11.65
N VAL A 158 -8.51 -16.49 11.69
CA VAL A 158 -9.55 -16.65 12.73
C VAL A 158 -10.11 -18.07 12.72
N ARG A 159 -10.39 -18.63 11.54
CA ARG A 159 -10.83 -20.03 11.42
C ARG A 159 -9.77 -21.01 11.91
N ALA A 160 -8.51 -20.81 11.53
CA ALA A 160 -7.41 -21.66 11.97
C ALA A 160 -7.21 -21.61 13.49
N GLN A 161 -7.35 -20.44 14.11
CA GLN A 161 -7.28 -20.28 15.56
C GLN A 161 -8.45 -20.99 16.26
N ARG A 162 -9.68 -20.85 15.75
CA ARG A 162 -10.86 -21.58 16.26
C ARG A 162 -10.68 -23.09 16.15
N ASP A 163 -10.15 -23.57 15.02
CA ASP A 163 -9.88 -25.00 14.84
C ASP A 163 -8.84 -25.51 15.86
N ARG A 164 -7.78 -24.75 16.17
CA ARG A 164 -6.78 -25.12 17.21
C ARG A 164 -7.38 -25.17 18.62
N GLN A 165 -8.24 -24.20 18.95
CA GLN A 165 -8.96 -24.18 20.22
C GLN A 165 -9.91 -25.39 20.32
N ALA A 166 -10.70 -25.63 19.27
CA ALA A 166 -11.61 -26.77 19.20
C ALA A 166 -10.87 -28.12 19.28
N GLU A 167 -9.70 -28.25 18.65
CA GLU A 167 -8.85 -29.44 18.77
C GLU A 167 -8.48 -29.70 20.23
N THR A 168 -7.98 -28.67 20.91
CA THR A 168 -7.53 -28.77 22.31
C THR A 168 -8.68 -29.15 23.23
N GLU A 169 -9.83 -28.51 23.08
CA GLU A 169 -11.04 -28.80 23.87
C GLU A 169 -11.56 -30.22 23.64
N ILE A 170 -11.62 -30.66 22.38
CA ILE A 170 -12.10 -32.01 22.04
C ILE A 170 -11.13 -33.06 22.59
N ILE A 171 -9.82 -32.87 22.45
CA ILE A 171 -8.82 -33.79 23.01
C ILE A 171 -8.95 -33.84 24.54
N ALA A 172 -9.11 -32.69 25.21
CA ALA A 172 -9.29 -32.64 26.66
C ALA A 172 -10.56 -33.39 27.10
N ARG A 173 -11.69 -33.20 26.40
CA ARG A 173 -12.94 -33.94 26.67
C ARG A 173 -12.79 -35.44 26.45
N ILE A 174 -12.14 -35.86 25.36
CA ILE A 174 -11.85 -37.28 25.09
C ILE A 174 -11.00 -37.86 26.22
N GLN A 175 -9.91 -37.20 26.59
CA GLN A 175 -9.03 -37.64 27.66
C GLN A 175 -9.75 -37.73 29.01
N ALA A 176 -10.56 -36.72 29.37
CA ALA A 176 -11.34 -36.74 30.60
C ALA A 176 -12.33 -37.91 30.67
N ASP A 177 -13.03 -38.21 29.56
CA ASP A 177 -13.97 -39.33 29.51
C ASP A 177 -13.26 -40.67 29.70
N PHE A 178 -12.15 -40.91 29.00
CA PHE A 178 -11.39 -42.16 29.16
C PHE A 178 -10.69 -42.26 30.51
N ARG A 179 -10.17 -41.17 31.07
CA ARG A 179 -9.56 -41.17 32.42
C ARG A 179 -10.55 -41.61 33.49
N ARG A 180 -11.81 -41.14 33.43
CA ARG A 180 -12.87 -41.58 34.36
C ARG A 180 -13.12 -43.09 34.25
N ARG A 181 -13.22 -43.63 33.03
CA ARG A 181 -13.45 -45.06 32.80
C ARG A 181 -12.26 -45.93 33.22
N ILE A 182 -11.04 -45.48 32.94
CA ILE A 182 -9.81 -46.18 33.38
C ILE A 182 -9.74 -46.18 34.91
N ALA A 183 -10.00 -45.03 35.56
CA ALA A 183 -10.03 -44.94 37.02
C ALA A 183 -11.09 -45.86 37.65
N GLN A 184 -12.25 -46.02 37.02
CA GLN A 184 -13.28 -46.97 37.47
C GLN A 184 -12.78 -48.42 37.40
N VAL A 185 -12.09 -48.81 36.33
CA VAL A 185 -11.50 -50.16 36.19
C VAL A 185 -10.36 -50.36 37.19
N ASP A 186 -9.52 -49.34 37.42
CA ASP A 186 -8.45 -49.38 38.41
C ASP A 186 -9.01 -49.53 39.84
N GLN A 187 -10.11 -48.84 40.16
CA GLN A 187 -10.82 -49.01 41.42
C GLN A 187 -11.39 -50.43 41.56
N GLN A 188 -11.99 -50.98 40.50
CA GLN A 188 -12.49 -52.36 40.50
C GLN A 188 -11.35 -53.35 40.76
N LEU A 189 -10.20 -53.18 40.11
CA LEU A 189 -9.00 -54.01 40.36
C LEU A 189 -8.55 -53.93 41.82
N ALA A 190 -8.51 -52.73 42.41
CA ALA A 190 -8.15 -52.57 43.82
C ALA A 190 -9.15 -53.26 44.76
N THR A 191 -10.46 -53.09 44.53
CA THR A 191 -11.50 -53.76 45.34
C THR A 191 -11.46 -55.28 45.19
N LEU A 192 -11.03 -55.78 44.03
CA LEU A 192 -10.96 -57.21 43.74
C LEU A 192 -9.89 -57.91 44.57
N HIS A 193 -8.76 -57.26 44.84
CA HIS A 193 -7.73 -57.78 45.73
C HIS A 193 -8.22 -57.89 47.18
N GLN A 194 -8.99 -56.91 47.66
CA GLN A 194 -9.58 -56.97 49.00
C GLN A 194 -10.63 -58.09 49.09
N ALA A 195 -11.49 -58.19 48.08
CA ALA A 195 -12.50 -59.25 48.00
C ALA A 195 -11.88 -60.65 47.95
N GLU A 196 -10.73 -60.83 47.29
CA GLU A 196 -9.99 -62.10 47.31
C GLU A 196 -9.52 -62.47 48.72
N ALA A 197 -8.94 -61.52 49.45
CA ALA A 197 -8.46 -61.74 50.81
C ALA A 197 -9.62 -62.06 51.76
N ASP A 198 -10.74 -61.35 51.63
CA ASP A 198 -11.93 -61.55 52.45
C ASP A 198 -12.59 -62.91 52.18
N GLU A 199 -12.68 -63.32 50.91
CA GLU A 199 -13.20 -64.64 50.52
C GLU A 199 -12.33 -65.78 51.07
N ARG A 200 -10.98 -65.65 50.97
CA ARG A 200 -10.05 -66.63 51.56
C ARG A 200 -10.23 -66.72 53.08
N LYS A 201 -10.36 -65.58 53.77
CA LYS A 201 -10.58 -65.55 55.23
C LYS A 201 -11.91 -66.20 55.61
N HIS A 202 -12.98 -65.90 54.88
CA HIS A 202 -14.30 -66.48 55.11
C HIS A 202 -14.29 -68.00 54.86
N LEU A 203 -13.70 -68.45 53.76
CA LEU A 203 -13.56 -69.86 53.43
C LEU A 203 -12.75 -70.62 54.50
N LEU A 204 -11.64 -70.03 54.97
CA LEU A 204 -10.86 -70.60 56.08
C LEU A 204 -11.71 -70.74 57.35
N GLN A 205 -12.46 -69.70 57.71
CA GLN A 205 -13.32 -69.74 58.91
C GLN A 205 -14.43 -70.80 58.78
N GLN A 206 -15.02 -70.94 57.59
CA GLN A 206 -15.98 -72.00 57.30
C GLN A 206 -15.34 -73.40 57.47
N ARG A 207 -14.15 -73.62 56.92
CA ARG A 207 -13.41 -74.88 57.06
C ARG A 207 -13.06 -75.21 58.51
N ARG A 208 -12.63 -74.21 59.29
CA ARG A 208 -12.35 -74.38 60.73
C ARG A 208 -13.61 -74.74 61.51
N THR A 209 -14.72 -74.05 61.26
CA THR A 209 -16.00 -74.32 61.92
C THR A 209 -16.51 -75.72 61.58
N GLN A 210 -16.39 -76.13 60.31
CA GLN A 210 -16.75 -77.47 59.88
C GLN A 210 -15.87 -78.54 60.54
N PHE A 211 -14.55 -78.31 60.62
CA PHE A 211 -13.62 -79.22 61.31
C PHE A 211 -13.99 -79.39 62.78
N VAL A 212 -14.28 -78.29 63.48
CA VAL A 212 -14.70 -78.32 64.89
C VAL A 212 -16.00 -79.10 65.04
N ALA A 213 -17.01 -78.81 64.22
CA ALA A 213 -18.28 -79.54 64.25
C ALA A 213 -18.10 -81.06 64.02
N ASP A 214 -17.28 -81.43 63.04
CA ASP A 214 -16.97 -82.83 62.74
C ASP A 214 -16.16 -83.50 63.86
N PHE A 215 -15.23 -82.78 64.50
CA PHE A 215 -14.45 -83.25 65.64
C PHE A 215 -15.36 -83.52 66.86
N LEU A 216 -16.25 -82.58 67.19
CA LEU A 216 -17.22 -82.72 68.28
C LEU A 216 -18.22 -83.85 68.02
N LYS A 217 -18.61 -84.06 66.75
CA LYS A 217 -19.50 -85.15 66.33
C LYS A 217 -18.84 -86.53 66.49
N ARG A 218 -17.52 -86.63 66.39
CA ARG A 218 -16.78 -87.91 66.53
C ARG A 218 -16.52 -88.29 67.99
N HIS A 219 -16.42 -87.32 68.90
CA HIS A 219 -16.15 -87.56 70.32
C HIS A 219 -17.42 -88.00 71.06
N LYS A 220 -17.39 -89.21 71.62
CA LYS A 220 -18.49 -89.81 72.39
C LYS A 220 -18.26 -89.66 73.89
N ILE A 221 -19.33 -89.43 74.64
CA ILE A 221 -19.32 -89.26 76.11
C ILE A 221 -18.92 -90.56 76.82
N ASP A 222 -19.36 -91.69 76.27
CA ASP A 222 -19.14 -93.02 76.84
C ASP A 222 -17.65 -93.30 77.13
N LYS A 223 -16.80 -92.99 76.14
CA LYS A 223 -15.34 -93.19 76.19
C LYS A 223 -14.57 -92.11 76.95
N ALA A 224 -15.22 -91.03 77.38
CA ALA A 224 -14.53 -89.90 77.99
C ALA A 224 -14.35 -90.06 79.49
N LEU A 225 -13.15 -89.81 80.02
CA LEU A 225 -12.93 -89.74 81.47
C LEU A 225 -13.30 -88.33 81.95
N ILE A 226 -14.47 -88.19 82.58
CA ILE A 226 -14.99 -86.92 83.06
C ILE A 226 -15.08 -87.00 84.59
N ALA A 227 -14.27 -86.19 85.28
CA ALA A 227 -14.22 -86.17 86.74
C ALA A 227 -15.62 -85.89 87.33
N GLY A 228 -16.09 -86.71 88.27
CA GLY A 228 -17.42 -86.54 88.89
C GLY A 228 -18.61 -87.07 88.06
N VAL A 229 -18.37 -87.65 86.87
CA VAL A 229 -19.41 -88.29 86.04
C VAL A 229 -19.11 -89.78 85.87
N GLY A 230 -19.73 -90.60 86.71
CA GLY A 230 -19.58 -92.06 86.69
C GLY A 230 -20.40 -92.77 85.60
N PRO A 231 -20.20 -94.09 85.42
CA PRO A 231 -20.86 -94.89 84.38
C PRO A 231 -22.40 -94.79 84.41
N GLY A 232 -23.02 -94.78 85.60
CA GLY A 232 -24.48 -94.68 85.73
C GLY A 232 -25.06 -93.34 85.27
N VAL A 233 -24.29 -92.24 85.34
CA VAL A 233 -24.72 -90.94 84.80
C VAL A 233 -24.61 -90.95 83.27
N LYS A 234 -23.54 -91.56 82.72
CA LYS A 234 -23.35 -91.70 81.27
C LYS A 234 -24.45 -92.52 80.61
N GLU A 235 -24.86 -93.63 81.23
CA GLU A 235 -25.96 -94.46 80.71
C GLU A 235 -27.29 -93.69 80.64
N ARG A 236 -27.56 -92.85 81.65
CA ARG A 236 -28.75 -91.98 81.65
C ARG A 236 -28.69 -90.88 80.58
N LEU A 237 -27.52 -90.29 80.35
CA LEU A 237 -27.33 -89.32 79.25
C LEU A 237 -27.58 -89.99 77.89
N LYS A 238 -27.06 -91.21 77.70
CA LYS A 238 -27.27 -92.02 76.50
C LYS A 238 -28.74 -92.38 76.30
N ALA A 239 -29.44 -92.80 77.35
CA ALA A 239 -30.89 -93.09 77.30
C ALA A 239 -31.74 -91.87 76.88
N ARG A 240 -31.21 -90.64 77.04
CA ARG A 240 -31.84 -89.39 76.57
C ARG A 240 -31.30 -88.91 75.21
N GLY A 241 -30.57 -89.77 74.51
CA GLY A 241 -29.98 -89.48 73.19
C GLY A 241 -28.85 -88.45 73.23
N ILE A 242 -28.20 -88.29 74.39
CA ILE A 242 -27.00 -87.44 74.55
C ILE A 242 -25.79 -88.37 74.53
N GLU A 243 -25.26 -88.62 73.33
CA GLU A 243 -24.16 -89.57 73.13
C GLU A 243 -22.83 -88.91 72.79
N ARG A 244 -22.89 -87.73 72.14
CA ARG A 244 -21.72 -87.03 71.61
C ARG A 244 -21.50 -85.72 72.34
N VAL A 245 -20.30 -85.17 72.21
CA VAL A 245 -19.95 -83.86 72.78
C VAL A 245 -20.89 -82.76 72.24
N LEU A 246 -21.28 -82.86 70.97
CA LEU A 246 -22.20 -81.91 70.34
C LEU A 246 -23.60 -81.91 70.99
N ASP A 247 -24.03 -83.03 71.57
CA ASP A 247 -25.36 -83.15 72.18
C ASP A 247 -25.45 -82.49 73.56
N ILE A 248 -24.31 -82.19 74.19
CA ILE A 248 -24.23 -81.58 75.52
C ILE A 248 -24.61 -80.11 75.42
N THR A 249 -25.87 -79.80 75.66
CA THR A 249 -26.44 -78.45 75.65
C THR A 249 -27.12 -78.16 76.99
N PRO A 250 -27.09 -76.92 77.50
CA PRO A 250 -27.73 -76.57 78.77
C PRO A 250 -29.18 -77.06 78.85
N GLU A 251 -29.93 -76.91 77.76
CA GLU A 251 -31.34 -77.27 77.66
C GLU A 251 -31.56 -78.78 77.68
N ARG A 252 -30.64 -79.58 77.13
CA ARG A 252 -30.74 -81.04 77.13
C ARG A 252 -30.27 -81.64 78.45
N LEU A 253 -29.24 -81.07 79.08
CA LEU A 253 -28.73 -81.53 80.38
C LEU A 253 -29.74 -81.33 81.51
N ALA A 254 -30.44 -80.19 81.55
CA ALA A 254 -31.46 -79.89 82.55
C ALA A 254 -32.63 -80.90 82.55
N LYS A 255 -32.86 -81.57 81.42
CA LYS A 255 -33.93 -82.56 81.25
C LYS A 255 -33.53 -83.98 81.70
N VAL A 256 -32.29 -84.20 82.15
CA VAL A 256 -31.79 -85.52 82.54
C VAL A 256 -31.88 -85.70 84.06
N PRO A 257 -32.73 -86.61 84.56
CA PRO A 257 -32.83 -86.89 86.00
C PRO A 257 -31.50 -87.33 86.60
N GLY A 258 -31.10 -86.70 87.72
CA GLY A 258 -29.85 -87.01 88.43
C GLY A 258 -28.59 -86.29 87.90
N VAL A 259 -28.76 -85.39 86.93
CA VAL A 259 -27.76 -84.40 86.52
C VAL A 259 -28.17 -83.05 87.12
N GLY A 260 -27.74 -82.78 88.35
CA GLY A 260 -27.92 -81.46 88.97
C GLY A 260 -26.91 -80.44 88.41
N ASP A 261 -27.06 -79.17 88.82
CA ASP A 261 -26.29 -78.04 88.29
C ASP A 261 -24.77 -78.26 88.32
N ALA A 262 -24.24 -78.81 89.41
CA ALA A 262 -22.81 -79.10 89.54
C ALA A 262 -22.30 -80.11 88.49
N ARG A 263 -23.09 -81.14 88.16
CA ARG A 263 -22.73 -82.13 87.12
C ARG A 263 -22.94 -81.58 85.72
N ALA A 264 -23.98 -80.76 85.52
CA ALA A 264 -24.20 -80.07 84.26
C ALA A 264 -23.04 -79.12 83.94
N GLU A 265 -22.54 -78.38 84.95
CA GLU A 265 -21.38 -77.50 84.82
C GLU A 265 -20.11 -78.28 84.44
N VAL A 266 -19.84 -79.41 85.11
CA VAL A 266 -18.71 -80.29 84.77
C VAL A 266 -18.78 -80.77 83.31
N LEU A 267 -19.96 -81.19 82.84
CA LEU A 267 -20.15 -81.64 81.45
C LEU A 267 -19.99 -80.50 80.43
N LEU A 268 -20.48 -79.31 80.75
CA LEU A 268 -20.30 -78.11 79.93
C LEU A 268 -18.84 -77.67 79.89
N ASN A 269 -18.12 -77.72 81.01
CA ASN A 269 -16.69 -77.43 81.09
C ASN A 269 -15.87 -78.46 80.30
N TRP A 270 -16.23 -79.73 80.39
CA TRP A 270 -15.62 -80.77 79.55
C TRP A 270 -15.87 -80.52 78.05
N ARG A 271 -17.11 -80.17 77.66
CA ARG A 271 -17.40 -79.77 76.27
C ARG A 271 -16.52 -78.59 75.83
N LYS A 272 -16.39 -77.55 76.65
CA LYS A 272 -15.52 -76.40 76.37
C LYS A 272 -14.06 -76.80 76.18
N GLN A 273 -13.55 -77.73 76.99
CA GLN A 273 -12.18 -78.25 76.85
C GLN A 273 -11.98 -79.01 75.54
N VAL A 274 -12.92 -79.89 75.18
CA VAL A 274 -12.87 -80.63 73.91
C VAL A 274 -13.00 -79.69 72.71
N GLU A 275 -13.85 -78.67 72.81
CA GLU A 275 -13.97 -77.63 71.79
C GLU A 275 -12.69 -76.81 71.65
N ALA A 276 -12.01 -76.46 72.76
CA ALA A 276 -10.73 -75.78 72.72
C ALA A 276 -9.65 -76.63 72.01
N LEU A 277 -9.60 -77.94 72.28
CA LEU A 277 -8.72 -78.88 71.57
C LEU A 277 -9.07 -78.96 70.08
N ALA A 278 -10.36 -78.95 69.74
CA ALA A 278 -10.82 -78.93 68.34
C ALA A 278 -10.36 -77.66 67.62
N TRP A 279 -10.43 -76.50 68.28
CA TRP A 279 -9.96 -75.22 67.71
C TRP A 279 -8.43 -75.15 67.57
N GLN A 280 -7.68 -75.78 68.47
CA GLN A 280 -6.22 -75.92 68.36
C GLN A 280 -5.81 -76.84 67.20
N GLY A 281 -6.57 -77.92 66.98
CA GLY A 281 -6.37 -78.83 65.85
C GLY A 281 -6.96 -78.35 64.52
N ALA A 282 -7.72 -77.25 64.52
CA ALA A 282 -8.37 -76.74 63.32
C ALA A 282 -7.32 -76.18 62.33
N PRO A 283 -7.54 -76.32 61.00
CA PRO A 283 -6.62 -75.82 60.00
C PRO A 283 -6.35 -74.31 60.16
N THR A 284 -5.08 -73.92 60.15
CA THR A 284 -4.66 -72.51 60.19
C THR A 284 -4.49 -71.89 58.80
N ARG A 285 -4.51 -72.73 57.76
CA ARG A 285 -4.39 -72.36 56.35
C ARG A 285 -5.39 -73.15 55.53
N LEU A 286 -5.81 -72.58 54.41
CA LEU A 286 -6.60 -73.27 53.40
C LEU A 286 -5.80 -74.40 52.76
N ASP A 287 -6.50 -75.47 52.36
CA ASP A 287 -5.89 -76.50 51.52
C ASP A 287 -5.53 -75.94 50.13
N ARG A 288 -4.52 -76.53 49.49
CA ARG A 288 -4.00 -76.09 48.19
C ARG A 288 -5.08 -76.05 47.11
N LYS A 289 -6.04 -76.98 47.14
CA LYS A 289 -7.12 -77.02 46.15
C LYS A 289 -8.05 -75.81 46.29
N ASP A 290 -8.56 -75.59 47.50
CA ASP A 290 -9.47 -74.48 47.82
C ASP A 290 -8.83 -73.12 47.57
N ASP A 291 -7.59 -72.92 48.03
CA ASP A 291 -6.83 -71.69 47.80
C ASP A 291 -6.60 -71.45 46.31
N GLY A 292 -6.24 -72.50 45.58
CA GLY A 292 -6.07 -72.46 44.12
C GLY A 292 -7.36 -72.15 43.37
N ASP A 293 -8.51 -72.64 43.82
CA ASP A 293 -9.82 -72.36 43.21
C ASP A 293 -10.25 -70.90 43.41
N VAL A 294 -10.06 -70.35 44.61
CA VAL A 294 -10.29 -68.93 44.89
C VAL A 294 -9.35 -68.09 44.02
N ARG A 295 -8.06 -68.35 44.08
CA ARG A 295 -7.04 -67.60 43.32
C ARG A 295 -7.30 -67.61 41.82
N ARG A 296 -7.58 -68.77 41.21
CA ARG A 296 -7.88 -68.87 39.78
C ARG A 296 -9.11 -68.05 39.36
N ARG A 297 -10.13 -67.96 40.21
CA ARG A 297 -11.34 -67.15 39.92
C ARG A 297 -10.98 -65.67 39.89
N PHE A 298 -10.29 -65.18 40.92
CA PHE A 298 -9.88 -63.78 41.01
C PHE A 298 -8.84 -63.40 39.94
N GLU A 299 -7.90 -64.28 39.61
CA GLU A 299 -6.94 -64.08 38.51
C GLU A 299 -7.63 -63.94 37.15
N ARG A 300 -8.68 -64.72 36.87
CA ARG A 300 -9.47 -64.57 35.63
C ARG A 300 -10.18 -63.22 35.58
N LEU A 301 -10.78 -62.78 36.69
CA LEU A 301 -11.45 -61.49 36.77
C LEU A 301 -10.46 -60.33 36.60
N ALA A 302 -9.33 -60.36 37.29
CA ALA A 302 -8.24 -59.40 37.12
C ALA A 302 -7.68 -59.41 35.68
N GLY A 303 -7.56 -60.59 35.07
CA GLY A 303 -7.18 -60.76 33.67
C GLY A 303 -8.17 -60.11 32.70
N ASN A 304 -9.47 -60.17 32.99
CA ASN A 304 -10.50 -59.53 32.16
C ASN A 304 -10.50 -58.00 32.34
N LEU A 305 -10.42 -57.51 33.57
CA LEU A 305 -10.34 -56.07 33.86
C LEU A 305 -9.08 -55.43 33.27
N SER A 306 -7.93 -56.10 33.36
CA SER A 306 -6.67 -55.61 32.75
C SER A 306 -6.73 -55.58 31.22
N LYS A 307 -7.39 -56.55 30.58
CA LYS A 307 -7.66 -56.51 29.13
C LYS A 307 -8.58 -55.34 28.78
N GLU A 308 -9.61 -55.08 29.58
CA GLU A 308 -10.50 -53.95 29.40
C GLU A 308 -9.77 -52.62 29.53
N ARG A 309 -8.93 -52.45 30.55
CA ARG A 309 -8.06 -51.29 30.74
C ARG A 309 -7.18 -51.04 29.52
N LYS A 310 -6.45 -52.06 29.03
CA LYS A 310 -5.64 -51.96 27.81
C LYS A 310 -6.46 -51.61 26.57
N LYS A 311 -7.69 -52.12 26.47
CA LYS A 311 -8.62 -51.79 25.37
C LYS A 311 -9.06 -50.33 25.43
N LEU A 312 -9.30 -49.78 26.62
CA LEU A 312 -9.62 -48.36 26.83
C LEU A 312 -8.44 -47.46 26.46
N GLU A 313 -7.21 -47.80 26.88
CA GLU A 313 -6.00 -47.06 26.51
C GLU A 313 -5.79 -47.01 24.99
N ARG A 314 -5.85 -48.16 24.31
CA ARG A 314 -5.76 -48.22 22.84
C ARG A 314 -6.85 -47.40 22.14
N LYS A 315 -8.07 -47.39 22.69
CA LYS A 315 -9.17 -46.58 22.17
C LYS A 315 -8.94 -45.09 22.38
N LEU A 316 -8.37 -44.70 23.53
CA LEU A 316 -7.99 -43.32 23.81
C LEU A 316 -6.96 -42.85 22.78
N ASP A 317 -5.86 -43.58 22.63
CA ASP A 317 -4.78 -43.24 21.70
C ASP A 317 -5.31 -43.11 20.28
N LYS A 318 -6.10 -44.07 19.82
CA LYS A 318 -6.70 -44.05 18.48
C LYS A 318 -7.63 -42.85 18.27
N ARG A 319 -8.44 -42.48 19.26
CA ARG A 319 -9.34 -41.32 19.14
C ARG A 319 -8.59 -40.00 19.20
N VAL A 320 -7.55 -39.90 20.00
CA VAL A 320 -6.68 -38.71 20.06
C VAL A 320 -5.93 -38.55 18.74
N SER A 321 -5.31 -39.62 18.22
CA SER A 321 -4.58 -39.57 16.95
C SER A 321 -5.51 -39.22 15.78
N SER A 322 -6.67 -39.88 15.67
CA SER A 322 -7.63 -39.59 14.60
C SER A 322 -8.14 -38.14 14.64
N THR A 323 -8.30 -37.58 15.85
CA THR A 323 -8.70 -36.18 16.02
C THR A 323 -7.60 -35.25 15.55
N ARG A 324 -6.35 -35.48 15.97
CA ARG A 324 -5.17 -34.73 15.53
C ARG A 324 -5.00 -34.78 14.01
N ASP A 325 -5.16 -35.96 13.41
CA ASP A 325 -5.03 -36.14 11.95
C ASP A 325 -6.10 -35.34 11.20
N SER A 326 -7.34 -35.32 11.70
CA SER A 326 -8.42 -34.52 11.09
C SER A 326 -8.12 -33.02 11.14
N TYR A 327 -7.65 -32.51 12.29
CA TYR A 327 -7.28 -31.10 12.43
C TYR A 327 -6.01 -30.74 11.66
N ALA A 328 -5.03 -31.65 11.58
CA ALA A 328 -3.85 -31.48 10.73
C ALA A 328 -4.23 -31.36 9.24
N GLN A 329 -5.20 -32.15 8.76
CA GLN A 329 -5.72 -32.01 7.40
C GLN A 329 -6.42 -30.66 7.18
N ARG A 330 -7.20 -30.18 8.15
CA ARG A 330 -7.82 -28.85 8.08
C ARG A 330 -6.77 -27.74 8.05
N ALA A 331 -5.73 -27.84 8.86
CA ALA A 331 -4.62 -26.90 8.89
C ALA A 331 -3.87 -26.85 7.55
N ARG A 332 -3.63 -27.99 6.91
CA ARG A 332 -3.05 -28.05 5.55
C ARG A 332 -3.94 -27.35 4.53
N LYS A 333 -5.25 -27.62 4.54
CA LYS A 333 -6.22 -26.94 3.66
C LYS A 333 -6.28 -25.43 3.91
N ALA A 334 -6.15 -24.99 5.16
CA ALA A 334 -6.07 -23.57 5.48
C ALA A 334 -4.81 -22.92 4.89
N ALA A 335 -3.64 -23.55 5.04
CA ALA A 335 -2.39 -23.08 4.45
C ALA A 335 -2.42 -23.04 2.91
N GLU A 336 -3.04 -24.03 2.27
CA GLU A 336 -3.27 -24.02 0.82
C GLU A 336 -4.19 -22.87 0.39
N ARG A 337 -5.25 -22.58 1.17
CA ARG A 337 -6.13 -21.44 0.91
C ARG A 337 -5.38 -20.12 1.04
N GLU A 338 -4.55 -19.93 2.07
CA GLU A 338 -3.70 -18.75 2.23
C GLU A 338 -2.82 -18.54 1.00
N LYS A 339 -2.11 -19.58 0.55
CA LYS A 339 -1.30 -19.53 -0.69
C LYS A 339 -2.14 -19.13 -1.90
N SER A 340 -3.32 -19.73 -2.07
CA SER A 340 -4.21 -19.40 -3.20
C SER A 340 -4.73 -17.95 -3.14
N ILE A 341 -4.92 -17.38 -1.94
CA ILE A 341 -5.32 -15.98 -1.76
C ILE A 341 -4.17 -15.07 -2.22
N GLU A 342 -2.94 -15.37 -1.81
CA GLU A 342 -1.74 -14.63 -2.21
C GLU A 342 -1.51 -14.68 -3.72
N GLU A 343 -1.59 -15.86 -4.33
CA GLU A 343 -1.42 -16.03 -5.77
C GLU A 343 -2.48 -15.24 -6.56
N ARG A 344 -3.76 -15.33 -6.16
CA ARG A 344 -4.83 -14.55 -6.79
C ARG A 344 -4.65 -13.06 -6.59
N HIS A 345 -4.15 -12.62 -5.43
CA HIS A 345 -3.86 -11.21 -5.19
C HIS A 345 -2.73 -10.73 -6.11
N ARG A 346 -1.62 -11.48 -6.19
CA ARG A 346 -0.50 -11.16 -7.09
C ARG A 346 -0.95 -11.08 -8.55
N ALA A 347 -1.78 -12.03 -9.01
CA ALA A 347 -2.32 -12.02 -10.36
C ALA A 347 -3.16 -10.76 -10.63
N LYS A 348 -4.06 -10.40 -9.70
CA LYS A 348 -4.87 -9.18 -9.82
C LYS A 348 -4.05 -7.89 -9.77
N VAL A 349 -3.02 -7.83 -8.92
CA VAL A 349 -2.10 -6.69 -8.87
C VAL A 349 -1.38 -6.53 -10.21
N ALA A 350 -0.91 -7.63 -10.80
CA ALA A 350 -0.27 -7.61 -12.12
C ALA A 350 -1.22 -7.14 -13.24
N GLU A 351 -2.48 -7.58 -13.21
CA GLU A 351 -3.52 -7.14 -14.14
C GLU A 351 -3.80 -5.64 -14.03
N VAL A 352 -4.01 -5.15 -12.80
CA VAL A 352 -4.20 -3.73 -12.49
C VAL A 352 -3.00 -2.91 -12.96
N GLN A 353 -1.78 -3.38 -12.67
CA GLN A 353 -0.56 -2.70 -13.08
C GLN A 353 -0.41 -2.68 -14.62
N ALA A 354 -0.80 -3.73 -15.33
CA ALA A 354 -0.79 -3.75 -16.79
C ALA A 354 -1.77 -2.72 -17.37
N HIS A 355 -3.00 -2.67 -16.84
CA HIS A 355 -4.03 -1.71 -17.26
C HIS A 355 -3.60 -0.26 -17.07
N PHE A 356 -3.05 0.08 -15.91
CA PHE A 356 -2.58 1.45 -15.63
C PHE A 356 -1.31 1.83 -16.37
N ARG A 357 -0.41 0.86 -16.65
CA ARG A 357 0.75 1.08 -17.54
C ARG A 357 0.31 1.46 -18.95
N GLU A 358 -0.69 0.77 -19.51
CA GLU A 358 -1.19 1.07 -20.84
C GLU A 358 -1.85 2.46 -20.90
N LYS A 359 -2.70 2.81 -19.93
CA LYS A 359 -3.27 4.17 -19.82
C LYS A 359 -2.20 5.25 -19.74
N THR A 360 -1.16 5.03 -18.91
CA THR A 360 -0.05 5.99 -18.77
C THR A 360 0.74 6.12 -20.07
N ARG A 361 0.93 5.01 -20.80
CA ARG A 361 1.59 5.01 -22.10
C ARG A 361 0.82 5.84 -23.11
N GLN A 362 -0.51 5.69 -23.19
CA GLN A 362 -1.36 6.45 -24.11
C GLN A 362 -1.23 7.96 -23.86
N VAL A 363 -1.35 8.40 -22.61
CA VAL A 363 -1.19 9.83 -22.25
C VAL A 363 0.23 10.33 -22.55
N ARG A 364 1.25 9.48 -22.39
CA ARG A 364 2.64 9.84 -22.73
C ARG A 364 2.84 10.02 -24.23
N VAL A 365 2.24 9.17 -25.06
CA VAL A 365 2.28 9.30 -26.52
C VAL A 365 1.58 10.58 -26.95
N GLU A 366 0.38 10.85 -26.42
CA GLU A 366 -0.36 12.09 -26.69
C GLU A 366 0.45 13.34 -26.32
N ARG A 367 1.14 13.31 -25.17
CA ARG A 367 2.07 14.38 -24.78
C ARG A 367 3.23 14.53 -25.76
N GLN A 368 3.86 13.44 -26.18
CA GLN A 368 4.96 13.50 -27.14
C GLN A 368 4.52 14.06 -28.50
N GLU A 369 3.31 13.75 -28.95
CA GLU A 369 2.74 14.31 -30.18
C GLU A 369 2.48 15.82 -30.02
N LEU A 370 1.91 16.24 -28.89
CA LEU A 370 1.70 17.65 -28.55
C LEU A 370 3.04 18.41 -28.52
N ASP A 371 4.07 17.87 -27.86
CA ASP A 371 5.41 18.45 -27.79
C ASP A 371 6.01 18.64 -29.19
N ARG A 372 5.85 17.64 -30.07
CA ARG A 372 6.32 17.71 -31.47
C ARG A 372 5.58 18.78 -32.28
N GLN A 373 4.24 18.84 -32.15
CA GLN A 373 3.42 19.83 -32.83
C GLN A 373 3.77 21.25 -32.37
N ALA A 374 3.87 21.48 -31.07
CA ALA A 374 4.24 22.77 -30.51
C ALA A 374 5.65 23.19 -30.95
N ALA A 375 6.63 22.29 -30.89
CA ALA A 375 7.98 22.56 -31.35
C ALA A 375 8.02 22.93 -32.85
N TYR A 376 7.22 22.25 -33.67
CA TYR A 376 7.11 22.57 -35.10
C TYR A 376 6.57 23.99 -35.34
N PHE A 377 5.45 24.35 -34.71
CA PHE A 377 4.83 25.67 -34.88
C PHE A 377 5.68 26.79 -34.30
N LEU A 378 6.24 26.61 -33.10
CA LEU A 378 7.14 27.58 -32.49
C LEU A 378 8.39 27.80 -33.36
N ALA A 379 8.98 26.73 -33.92
CA ALA A 379 10.12 26.85 -34.82
C ALA A 379 9.78 27.54 -36.16
N GLN A 380 8.52 27.49 -36.63
CA GLN A 380 8.09 28.27 -37.79
C GLN A 380 7.98 29.75 -37.46
N VAL A 381 7.31 30.09 -36.36
CA VAL A 381 7.15 31.48 -35.91
C VAL A 381 8.50 32.10 -35.55
N ASP A 382 9.39 31.37 -34.88
CA ASP A 382 10.74 31.83 -34.53
C ASP A 382 11.59 32.08 -35.78
N ARG A 383 11.44 31.25 -36.84
CA ARG A 383 12.12 31.49 -38.13
C ARG A 383 11.61 32.77 -38.81
N GLN A 384 10.29 32.97 -38.84
CA GLN A 384 9.70 34.19 -39.41
C GLN A 384 10.10 35.44 -38.61
N ALA A 385 10.03 35.36 -37.28
CA ALA A 385 10.47 36.45 -36.40
C ALA A 385 11.98 36.72 -36.56
N GLY A 386 12.79 35.68 -36.75
CA GLY A 386 14.23 35.81 -37.05
C GLY A 386 14.50 36.58 -38.34
N GLN A 387 13.77 36.26 -39.42
CA GLN A 387 13.84 37.00 -40.69
C GLN A 387 13.39 38.46 -40.52
N LEU A 388 12.24 38.69 -39.89
CA LEU A 388 11.73 40.04 -39.61
C LEU A 388 12.71 40.87 -38.76
N LYS A 389 13.40 40.27 -37.80
CA LYS A 389 14.45 40.94 -37.00
C LYS A 389 15.66 41.32 -37.85
N GLN A 390 16.06 40.47 -38.80
CA GLN A 390 17.14 40.79 -39.74
C GLN A 390 16.75 41.96 -40.66
N ASP A 391 15.55 41.92 -41.24
CA ASP A 391 15.01 42.98 -42.09
C ASP A 391 14.91 44.30 -41.31
N HIS A 392 14.38 44.25 -40.09
CA HIS A 392 14.31 45.40 -39.20
C HIS A 392 15.71 45.96 -38.91
N ALA A 393 16.70 45.12 -38.60
CA ALA A 393 18.07 45.57 -38.38
C ALA A 393 18.70 46.23 -39.62
N GLN A 394 18.43 45.70 -40.82
CA GLN A 394 18.86 46.32 -42.08
C GLN A 394 18.19 47.68 -42.31
N LEU A 395 16.89 47.79 -42.02
CA LEU A 395 16.16 49.05 -42.11
C LEU A 395 16.70 50.10 -41.11
N VAL A 396 16.97 49.71 -39.86
CA VAL A 396 17.58 50.60 -38.85
C VAL A 396 18.96 51.07 -39.30
N TRP A 397 19.77 50.16 -39.85
CA TRP A 397 21.08 50.52 -40.39
C TRP A 397 20.95 51.49 -41.57
N SER A 398 20.00 51.24 -42.49
CA SER A 398 19.72 52.13 -43.62
C SER A 398 19.25 53.51 -43.18
N GLN A 399 18.42 53.58 -42.13
CA GLN A 399 17.97 54.83 -41.53
C GLN A 399 19.16 55.63 -40.98
N LYS A 400 20.04 54.98 -40.20
CA LYS A 400 21.24 55.63 -39.64
C LYS A 400 22.20 56.08 -40.74
N SER A 401 22.40 55.27 -41.77
CA SER A 401 23.23 55.63 -42.94
C SER A 401 22.66 56.84 -43.67
N LEU A 402 21.37 56.85 -43.99
CA LEU A 402 20.69 57.98 -44.65
C LEU A 402 20.67 59.24 -43.78
N ALA A 403 20.46 59.11 -42.46
CA ALA A 403 20.54 60.22 -41.52
C ALA A 403 21.96 60.83 -41.51
N SER A 404 22.99 59.98 -41.45
CA SER A 404 24.39 60.44 -41.51
C SER A 404 24.75 61.10 -42.85
N GLN A 405 24.19 60.63 -43.97
CA GLN A 405 24.33 61.28 -45.28
C GLN A 405 23.63 62.64 -45.31
N LEU A 406 22.50 62.76 -44.63
CA LEU A 406 21.75 64.01 -44.52
C LEU A 406 22.45 65.04 -43.63
N ASP A 407 23.16 64.59 -42.59
CA ASP A 407 24.01 65.43 -41.73
C ASP A 407 25.31 65.87 -42.43
N ARG A 408 25.88 65.00 -43.29
CA ARG A 408 27.09 65.32 -44.08
C ARG A 408 26.83 66.19 -45.31
N ALA A 409 25.59 66.22 -45.82
CA ALA A 409 25.23 67.10 -46.92
C ALA A 409 25.15 68.54 -46.43
N ASP A 410 26.16 69.35 -46.76
CA ASP A 410 26.29 70.77 -46.37
C ASP A 410 24.96 71.52 -46.46
N ALA A 411 24.59 72.19 -45.36
CA ALA A 411 23.31 72.85 -45.16
C ALA A 411 23.16 74.12 -46.03
N VAL A 412 22.89 73.93 -47.33
CA VAL A 412 22.37 74.99 -48.19
C VAL A 412 20.86 75.02 -48.02
N ASP A 413 20.39 75.52 -46.87
CA ASP A 413 18.97 75.75 -46.66
C ASP A 413 18.47 76.86 -47.57
N PHE A 414 17.19 76.82 -47.97
CA PHE A 414 16.60 77.81 -48.88
C PHE A 414 16.85 79.27 -48.44
N PRO A 415 16.75 79.63 -47.15
CA PRO A 415 17.10 80.98 -46.69
C PRO A 415 18.58 81.31 -46.92
N SER A 416 19.48 80.38 -46.66
CA SER A 416 20.93 80.52 -46.89
C SER A 416 21.26 80.61 -48.38
N TYR A 417 20.51 79.91 -49.23
CA TYR A 417 20.62 79.99 -50.69
C TYR A 417 20.15 81.35 -51.23
N VAL A 418 18.97 81.81 -50.81
CA VAL A 418 18.44 83.13 -51.18
C VAL A 418 19.39 84.22 -50.69
N ARG A 419 19.94 84.11 -49.48
CA ARG A 419 20.94 85.05 -48.94
C ARG A 419 22.21 85.11 -49.81
N ARG A 420 22.74 83.97 -50.30
CA ARG A 420 23.89 83.96 -51.23
C ARG A 420 23.60 84.54 -52.61
N VAL A 421 22.36 84.47 -53.06
CA VAL A 421 21.92 85.00 -54.36
C VAL A 421 21.66 86.51 -54.27
N VAL A 422 21.03 86.97 -53.19
CA VAL A 422 20.54 88.35 -53.02
C VAL A 422 21.57 89.27 -52.35
N VAL A 423 22.40 88.75 -51.44
CA VAL A 423 23.46 89.53 -50.79
C VAL A 423 24.75 89.42 -51.63
N PRO A 424 25.20 90.51 -52.30
CA PRO A 424 26.54 90.54 -52.86
C PRO A 424 27.55 90.51 -51.70
N LEU A 425 28.59 89.69 -51.84
CA LEU A 425 29.82 89.90 -51.07
C LEU A 425 30.47 91.19 -51.55
#